data_AF-A0A8J4T2W6-F1
#
_entry.id   AF-A0A8J4T2W6-F1
#
_cell.length_a   1.000
_cell.length_b   1.000
_cell.length_c   1.000
_cell.angle_alpha   90.00
_cell.angle_beta   90.00
_cell.angle_gamma   90.00
#
_symmetry.space_group_name_H-M   'P 1'
#
loop_
_entity.id
_entity.type
_entity.pdbx_description
1 polymer ?
#
loop_
_entity_poly.entity_id
_entity_poly.type
_entity_poly.pdbx_seq_one_letter_code
_entity_poly.pdbx_strand_id
1 'polypeptide(L)'
;MMDFRVFLILRPILSAKFTQSTRNAGVKKKPNYSDQPARLRPSVRVKTLRGFQFNDGDYVFEGDILVRQLGLEIYPGESVKLDRETWNLVAMCNGRFTISTEQLSPFPDSPLYLAVQKGRTISKPFVHVISDPVEPIFQLKRFL
;
A
#
# COMPACT_ATOMS: atom_id res chain seq x y z
N MET A 1 -31.75 -70.90 -30.62
CA MET A 1 -32.95 -70.75 -31.46
C MET A 1 -33.65 -69.48 -30.96
N MET A 2 -33.41 -68.32 -31.61
CA MET A 2 -34.29 -67.71 -32.63
C MET A 2 -35.67 -67.37 -32.03
N ASP A 3 -36.18 -66.13 -31.96
CA ASP A 3 -36.01 -64.94 -32.80
C ASP A 3 -36.43 -63.68 -32.03
N PHE A 4 -35.69 -62.58 -32.19
CA PHE A 4 -36.16 -61.21 -31.91
C PHE A 4 -36.53 -60.57 -33.25
N ARG A 5 -37.82 -60.39 -33.54
CA ARG A 5 -38.28 -59.47 -34.59
C ARG A 5 -38.67 -58.15 -33.94
N VAL A 6 -37.81 -57.14 -34.10
CA VAL A 6 -38.17 -55.74 -33.86
C VAL A 6 -38.09 -55.01 -35.20
N PHE A 7 -39.23 -54.48 -35.63
CA PHE A 7 -39.38 -53.68 -36.84
C PHE A 7 -38.58 -52.36 -36.70
N LEU A 8 -37.63 -52.16 -37.61
CA LEU A 8 -36.93 -50.90 -37.83
C LEU A 8 -37.87 -49.92 -38.57
N ILE A 9 -38.31 -48.87 -37.89
CA ILE A 9 -38.86 -47.68 -38.55
C ILE A 9 -37.75 -46.62 -38.56
N LEU A 10 -37.14 -46.45 -39.73
CA LEU A 10 -36.22 -45.37 -40.05
C LEU A 10 -36.99 -44.04 -40.08
N ARG A 11 -36.51 -43.04 -39.31
CA ARG A 11 -36.74 -41.63 -39.63
C ARG A 11 -35.38 -40.95 -39.77
N PRO A 12 -35.12 -40.25 -40.89
CA PRO A 12 -33.85 -39.55 -41.07
C PRO A 12 -33.82 -38.34 -40.12
N ILE A 13 -32.81 -38.29 -39.26
CA ILE A 13 -32.48 -37.09 -38.50
C ILE A 13 -31.94 -36.09 -39.52
N LEU A 14 -32.78 -35.15 -39.94
CA LEU A 14 -32.31 -33.96 -40.66
C LEU A 14 -31.33 -33.22 -39.73
N SER A 15 -30.04 -33.39 -39.98
CA SER A 15 -28.98 -32.63 -39.32
C SER A 15 -29.08 -31.19 -39.81
N ALA A 16 -29.91 -30.39 -39.14
CA ALA A 16 -29.86 -28.95 -39.27
C ALA A 16 -28.49 -28.50 -38.75
N LYS A 17 -27.58 -28.16 -39.66
CA LYS A 17 -26.31 -27.53 -39.31
C LYS A 17 -26.62 -26.15 -38.77
N PHE A 18 -26.75 -26.06 -37.44
CA PHE A 18 -26.79 -24.79 -36.74
C PHE A 18 -25.41 -24.15 -36.85
N THR A 19 -25.19 -23.35 -37.89
CA THR A 19 -24.04 -22.47 -37.97
C THR A 19 -24.22 -21.38 -36.92
N GLN A 20 -23.64 -21.58 -35.75
CA GLN A 20 -23.44 -20.47 -34.81
C GLN A 20 -22.66 -19.39 -35.56
N SER A 21 -23.24 -18.20 -35.69
CA SER A 21 -22.47 -17.02 -36.05
C SER A 21 -21.42 -16.85 -34.97
N THR A 22 -20.20 -17.28 -35.24
CA THR A 22 -19.05 -16.88 -34.44
C THR A 22 -18.90 -15.38 -34.66
N ARG A 23 -19.50 -14.58 -33.78
CA ARG A 23 -19.07 -13.20 -33.61
C ARG A 23 -17.60 -13.31 -33.26
N ASN A 24 -16.72 -13.01 -34.21
CA ASN A 24 -15.31 -12.79 -33.93
C ASN A 24 -15.27 -11.89 -32.69
N ALA A 25 -14.86 -12.44 -31.55
CA ALA A 25 -14.62 -11.67 -30.36
C ALA A 25 -13.49 -10.73 -30.76
N GLY A 26 -13.84 -9.51 -31.18
CA GLY A 26 -12.89 -8.54 -31.69
C GLY A 26 -11.82 -8.41 -30.63
N VAL A 27 -10.59 -8.79 -30.96
CA VAL A 27 -9.44 -8.61 -30.07
C VAL A 27 -9.43 -7.13 -29.75
N LYS A 28 -9.75 -6.77 -28.51
CA LYS A 28 -9.84 -5.39 -28.08
C LYS A 28 -8.47 -4.76 -28.35
N LYS A 29 -8.40 -3.87 -29.34
CA LYS A 29 -7.15 -3.19 -29.70
C LYS A 29 -6.64 -2.50 -28.45
N LYS A 30 -5.37 -2.75 -28.09
CA LYS A 30 -4.73 -2.01 -27.00
C LYS A 30 -4.80 -0.52 -27.34
N PRO A 31 -5.21 0.35 -26.41
CA PRO A 31 -5.27 1.77 -26.68
C PRO A 31 -3.89 2.27 -27.12
N ASN A 32 -3.82 2.97 -28.24
CA ASN A 32 -2.59 3.62 -28.67
C ASN A 32 -2.47 4.94 -27.88
N TYR A 33 -1.43 5.06 -27.07
CA TYR A 33 -1.17 6.25 -26.26
C TYR A 33 -0.13 7.18 -26.91
N SER A 34 0.28 6.95 -28.17
CA SER A 34 1.25 7.81 -28.89
C SER A 34 0.87 9.29 -28.84
N ASP A 35 -0.41 9.57 -29.04
CA ASP A 35 -0.91 10.94 -29.19
C ASP A 35 -1.20 11.60 -27.84
N GLN A 36 -1.26 10.80 -26.77
CA GLN A 36 -1.60 11.23 -25.40
C GLN A 36 -0.74 10.48 -24.37
N PRO A 37 0.59 10.71 -24.35
CA PRO A 37 1.51 9.98 -23.47
C PRO A 37 1.18 10.19 -21.99
N ALA A 38 0.58 11.32 -21.62
CA ALA A 38 0.13 11.61 -20.25
C ALA A 38 -0.95 10.64 -19.73
N ARG A 39 -1.66 9.91 -20.60
CA ARG A 39 -2.65 8.91 -20.19
C ARG A 39 -2.03 7.53 -19.89
N LEU A 40 -0.77 7.33 -20.27
CA LEU A 40 -0.05 6.10 -19.95
C LEU A 40 0.30 6.11 -18.46
N ARG A 41 -0.32 5.20 -17.68
CA ARG A 41 0.08 4.94 -16.29
C ARG A 41 0.93 3.68 -16.27
N PRO A 42 2.27 3.78 -16.29
CA PRO A 42 3.12 2.59 -16.24
C PRO A 42 2.84 1.82 -14.94
N SER A 43 2.99 0.49 -15.00
CA SER A 43 2.89 -0.34 -13.79
C SER A 43 4.02 0.05 -12.84
N VAL A 44 3.64 0.64 -11.70
CA VAL A 44 4.57 1.04 -10.65
C VAL A 44 4.95 -0.22 -9.86
N ARG A 45 6.25 -0.43 -9.59
CA ARG A 45 6.68 -1.52 -8.70
C ARG A 45 6.02 -1.29 -7.33
N VAL A 46 5.48 -2.35 -6.71
CA VAL A 46 4.71 -2.23 -5.45
C VAL A 46 5.49 -1.48 -4.36
N LYS A 47 6.81 -1.72 -4.26
CA LYS A 47 7.71 -1.05 -3.29
C LYS A 47 7.92 0.46 -3.51
N THR A 48 7.48 0.99 -4.65
CA THR A 48 7.53 2.42 -4.99
C THR A 48 6.17 3.11 -4.82
N LEU A 49 5.13 2.38 -4.42
CA LEU A 49 3.84 2.99 -4.11
C LEU A 49 3.97 3.84 -2.84
N ARG A 50 3.39 5.04 -2.91
CA ARG A 50 3.32 5.97 -1.78
C ARG A 50 2.28 5.51 -0.78
N GLY A 51 2.45 5.95 0.47
CA GLY A 51 1.61 5.64 1.60
C GLY A 51 2.38 4.92 2.71
N PHE A 52 1.62 4.47 3.70
CA PHE A 52 2.09 3.65 4.81
C PHE A 52 2.59 2.30 4.30
N GLN A 53 3.74 1.87 4.81
CA GLN A 53 4.30 0.54 4.54
C GLN A 53 3.92 -0.48 5.63
N PHE A 54 3.51 0.00 6.80
CA PHE A 54 3.17 -0.77 7.98
C PHE A 54 1.80 -0.35 8.52
N ASN A 55 1.13 -1.26 9.24
CA ASN A 55 -0.09 -0.97 9.97
C ASN A 55 0.23 -0.63 11.42
N ASP A 56 -0.69 0.07 12.07
CA ASP A 56 -0.61 0.42 13.49
C ASP A 56 -0.40 -0.84 14.36
N GLY A 57 0.63 -0.82 15.21
CA GLY A 57 1.04 -1.94 16.05
C GLY A 57 2.05 -2.93 15.42
N ASP A 58 2.37 -2.80 14.13
CA ASP A 58 3.38 -3.64 13.49
C ASP A 58 4.77 -3.39 14.09
N TYR A 59 5.61 -4.43 14.09
CA TYR A 59 7.00 -4.32 14.50
C TYR A 59 7.85 -3.82 13.33
N VAL A 60 8.70 -2.83 13.59
CA VAL A 60 9.58 -2.21 12.59
C VAL A 60 11.02 -2.22 13.07
N PHE A 61 11.95 -2.25 12.13
CA PHE A 61 13.37 -2.19 12.41
C PHE A 61 13.94 -0.81 12.10
N GLU A 62 15.06 -0.49 12.73
CA GLU A 62 15.82 0.72 12.44
C GLU A 62 16.18 0.78 10.94
N GLY A 63 15.92 1.93 10.33
CA GLY A 63 16.15 2.16 8.89
C GLY A 63 14.97 1.79 7.99
N ASP A 64 13.90 1.17 8.52
CA ASP A 64 12.71 0.89 7.73
C ASP A 64 12.00 2.19 7.31
N ILE A 65 11.49 2.19 6.07
CA ILE A 65 10.69 3.30 5.55
C ILE A 65 9.24 3.09 5.97
N LEU A 66 8.78 3.92 6.90
CA LEU A 66 7.44 3.84 7.50
C LEU A 66 6.38 4.38 6.54
N VAL A 67 6.65 5.56 5.98
CA VAL A 67 5.72 6.28 5.12
C VAL A 67 6.48 6.87 3.95
N ARG A 68 5.94 6.65 2.75
CA ARG A 68 6.38 7.31 1.52
C ARG A 68 5.37 8.37 1.13
N GLN A 69 5.72 9.65 1.23
CA GLN A 69 4.78 10.75 1.00
C GLN A 69 5.36 11.84 0.10
N LEU A 70 4.50 12.76 -0.32
CA LEU A 70 4.92 14.01 -0.95
C LEU A 70 4.67 15.16 0.03
N GLY A 71 5.72 15.90 0.35
CA GLY A 71 5.64 16.95 1.36
C GLY A 71 5.41 16.38 2.76
N LEU A 72 4.90 17.22 3.65
CA LEU A 72 4.74 16.92 5.08
C LEU A 72 3.27 16.79 5.47
N GLU A 73 2.61 15.76 4.93
CA GLU A 73 1.22 15.45 5.28
C GLU A 73 1.14 14.76 6.65
N ILE A 74 2.00 13.75 6.83
CA ILE A 74 2.22 13.04 8.07
C ILE A 74 3.52 13.53 8.69
N TYR A 75 3.47 13.86 9.99
CA TYR A 75 4.60 14.42 10.70
C TYR A 75 5.44 13.32 11.37
N PRO A 76 6.76 13.48 11.44
CA PRO A 76 7.60 12.61 12.25
C PRO A 76 7.30 12.84 13.73
N GLY A 77 7.02 11.77 14.45
CA GLY A 77 6.88 11.74 15.90
C GLY A 77 8.13 11.20 16.58
N GLU A 78 7.93 10.40 17.64
CA GLU A 78 8.99 9.81 18.45
C GLU A 78 9.76 8.74 17.67
N SER A 79 11.10 8.79 17.76
CA SER A 79 12.02 7.85 17.10
C SER A 79 11.81 7.69 15.58
N VAL A 80 11.37 8.76 14.90
CA VAL A 80 11.19 8.81 13.46
C VAL A 80 11.93 10.01 12.86
N LYS A 81 12.63 9.78 11.75
CA LYS A 81 13.34 10.80 10.99
C LYS A 81 12.63 11.09 9.67
N LEU A 82 12.56 12.38 9.31
CA LEU A 82 12.22 12.80 7.95
C LEU A 82 13.48 12.86 7.08
N ASP A 83 13.47 12.13 5.97
CA ASP A 83 14.47 12.28 4.92
C ASP A 83 14.11 13.46 4.00
N ARG A 84 15.01 14.44 3.87
CA ARG A 84 14.76 15.70 3.15
C ARG A 84 14.82 15.55 1.63
N GLU A 85 15.55 14.56 1.14
CA GLU A 85 15.69 14.31 -0.30
C GLU A 85 14.43 13.65 -0.85
N THR A 86 13.90 12.67 -0.12
CA THR A 86 12.81 11.82 -0.59
C THR A 86 11.46 12.11 0.05
N TRP A 87 11.41 12.92 1.13
CA TRP A 87 10.24 13.16 1.98
C TRP A 87 9.70 11.89 2.68
N ASN A 88 10.51 10.84 2.77
CA ASN A 88 10.13 9.61 3.45
C ASN A 88 10.32 9.74 4.96
N LEU A 89 9.47 9.03 5.72
CA LEU A 89 9.63 8.85 7.16
C LEU A 89 10.32 7.52 7.42
N VAL A 90 11.40 7.55 8.20
CA VAL A 90 12.29 6.42 8.45
C VAL A 90 12.40 6.16 9.95
N ALA A 91 12.29 4.89 10.35
CA ALA A 91 12.46 4.47 11.73
C ALA A 91 13.91 4.70 12.22
N MET A 92 14.06 5.27 13.42
CA MET A 92 15.37 5.47 14.07
C MET A 92 15.71 4.41 15.10
N CYS A 93 14.78 3.51 15.44
CA CYS A 93 15.00 2.42 16.37
C CYS A 93 14.12 1.21 16.00
N ASN A 94 14.39 0.08 16.64
CA ASN A 94 13.51 -1.09 16.57
C ASN A 94 12.36 -0.92 17.57
N GLY A 95 11.15 -1.27 17.18
CA GLY A 95 10.00 -1.16 18.08
C GLY A 95 8.65 -1.30 17.40
N ARG A 96 7.62 -0.83 18.09
CA ARG A 96 6.23 -0.86 17.62
C ARG A 96 5.89 0.44 16.90
N PHE A 97 5.41 0.32 15.66
CA PHE A 97 4.89 1.43 14.89
C PHE A 97 3.56 1.88 15.46
N THR A 98 3.38 3.19 15.66
CA THR A 98 2.15 3.76 16.18
C THR A 98 1.77 5.04 15.45
N ILE A 99 0.48 5.19 15.13
CA ILE A 99 -0.07 6.40 14.51
C ILE A 99 -0.88 7.16 15.56
N SER A 100 -0.59 8.44 15.73
CA SER A 100 -1.34 9.33 16.62
C SER A 100 -1.85 10.55 15.84
N THR A 101 -2.75 11.31 16.46
CA THR A 101 -3.20 12.61 15.94
C THR A 101 -2.96 13.65 17.02
N GLU A 102 -2.00 14.54 16.81
CA GLU A 102 -1.49 15.47 17.83
C GLU A 102 -1.74 16.92 17.43
N GLN A 103 -1.70 17.81 18.43
CA GLN A 103 -1.74 19.24 18.21
C GLN A 103 -0.34 19.77 17.85
N LEU A 104 -0.25 20.53 16.76
CA LEU A 104 1.01 21.12 16.34
C LEU A 104 1.48 22.22 17.31
N SER A 105 2.75 22.14 17.68
CA SER A 105 3.50 23.20 18.33
C SER A 105 4.64 23.66 17.40
N PRO A 106 4.35 24.53 16.41
CA PRO A 106 5.34 24.97 15.43
C PRO A 106 6.42 25.87 16.05
N PHE A 107 7.64 25.82 15.52
CA PHE A 107 8.72 26.76 15.86
C PHE A 107 8.38 28.19 15.43
N PRO A 108 8.96 29.24 16.07
CA PRO A 108 8.71 30.65 15.73
C PRO A 108 8.92 31.00 14.24
N ASP A 109 9.90 30.36 13.61
CA ASP A 109 10.26 30.59 12.21
C ASP A 109 9.30 29.89 11.24
N SER A 110 8.40 29.03 11.73
CA SER A 110 7.44 28.32 10.91
C SER A 110 6.30 29.24 10.45
N PRO A 111 5.85 29.14 9.19
CA PRO A 111 4.70 29.91 8.72
C PRO A 111 3.40 29.60 9.49
N LEU A 112 3.33 28.45 10.17
CA LEU A 112 2.17 28.05 10.98
C LEU A 112 2.16 28.71 12.37
N TYR A 113 3.28 29.28 12.81
CA TYR A 113 3.44 29.81 14.16
C TYR A 113 2.43 30.90 14.50
N LEU A 114 2.31 31.91 13.63
CA LEU A 114 1.38 33.03 13.84
C LEU A 114 -0.08 32.57 13.92
N ALA A 115 -0.46 31.51 13.21
CA ALA A 115 -1.81 30.98 13.26
C ALA A 115 -2.08 30.30 14.62
N VAL A 116 -1.15 29.49 15.10
CA VAL A 116 -1.27 28.79 16.39
C VAL A 116 -1.25 29.79 17.55
N GLN A 117 -0.37 30.80 17.50
CA GLN A 117 -0.28 31.85 18.53
C GLN A 117 -1.57 32.68 18.63
N LYS A 118 -2.29 32.89 17.52
CA LYS A 118 -3.61 33.54 17.50
C LYS A 118 -4.74 32.67 18.09
N GLY A 119 -4.41 31.50 18.65
CA GLY A 119 -5.36 30.58 19.28
C GLY A 119 -5.94 29.53 18.34
N ARG A 120 -5.41 29.38 17.12
CA ARG A 120 -5.88 28.34 16.20
C ARG A 120 -5.24 26.99 16.53
N THR A 121 -6.06 26.02 16.91
CA THR A 121 -5.63 24.63 17.06
C THR A 121 -5.48 23.97 15.70
N ILE A 122 -4.29 23.46 15.39
CA ILE A 122 -4.03 22.66 14.19
C ILE A 122 -3.65 21.26 14.64
N SER A 123 -4.42 20.26 14.21
CA SER A 123 -4.13 18.87 14.51
C SER A 123 -3.65 18.14 13.25
N LYS A 124 -2.64 17.28 13.41
CA LYS A 124 -2.02 16.52 12.33
C LYS A 124 -1.72 15.08 12.75
N PRO A 125 -1.69 14.14 11.80
CA PRO A 125 -1.26 12.78 12.08
C PRO A 125 0.27 12.74 12.27
N PHE A 126 0.69 12.01 13.30
CA PHE A 126 2.09 11.72 13.58
C PHE A 126 2.33 10.22 13.56
N VAL A 127 3.55 9.83 13.21
CA VAL A 127 4.01 8.45 13.28
C VAL A 127 5.17 8.31 14.25
N HIS A 128 5.11 7.26 15.06
CA HIS A 128 6.04 7.00 16.15
C HIS A 128 6.56 5.58 16.03
N VAL A 129 7.76 5.36 16.56
CA VAL A 129 8.28 4.03 16.85
C VAL A 129 8.57 3.95 18.34
N ILE A 130 7.77 3.18 19.06
CA ILE A 130 7.96 2.96 20.49
C ILE A 130 8.92 1.80 20.66
N SER A 131 10.13 2.09 21.13
CA SER A 131 11.14 1.07 21.37
C SER A 131 10.70 0.12 22.47
N ASP A 132 11.06 -1.16 22.32
CA ASP A 132 10.86 -2.12 23.40
C ASP A 132 11.64 -1.67 24.65
N PRO A 133 11.09 -1.87 25.86
CA PRO A 133 11.80 -1.56 27.09
C PRO A 133 13.09 -2.39 27.16
N VAL A 134 14.24 -1.70 27.19
CA VAL A 134 15.53 -2.36 27.37
C VAL A 134 15.73 -2.59 28.86
N GLU A 135 15.47 -3.82 29.32
CA GLU A 135 15.87 -4.22 30.68
C GLU A 135 17.39 -4.44 30.70
N PRO A 136 18.16 -3.63 31.46
CA PRO A 136 19.60 -3.81 31.52
C PRO A 136 19.92 -5.14 32.23
N ILE A 137 20.51 -6.08 31.49
CA ILE A 137 20.98 -7.34 32.05
C ILE A 137 22.34 -7.09 32.70
N PHE A 138 22.35 -6.88 34.01
CA PHE A 138 23.59 -6.79 34.78
C PHE A 138 24.15 -8.19 35.03
N GLN A 139 25.26 -8.52 34.38
CA GLN A 139 25.98 -9.77 34.63
C GLN A 139 27.27 -9.49 35.42
N LEU A 140 27.41 -10.17 36.56
CA LEU A 140 28.66 -10.14 37.32
C LEU A 140 29.74 -10.91 36.56
N LYS A 141 30.76 -10.21 36.06
CA LYS A 141 31.83 -10.83 35.26
C LYS A 141 32.89 -11.56 36.10
N ARG A 142 33.13 -11.13 37.34
CA ARG A 142 34.16 -11.69 38.23
C ARG A 142 33.93 -11.28 39.68
N PHE A 143 34.14 -12.21 40.61
CA PHE A 143 34.36 -11.92 42.02
C PHE A 143 35.85 -11.62 42.26
N LEU A 144 36.14 -10.58 43.05
CA LEU A 144 37.49 -10.17 43.42
C LEU A 144 38.02 -10.99 44.59
#